data_AF-A0A7J5UP12-F1
#
_entry.id   AF-A0A7J5UP12-F1
#
_cell.length_a   1.000
_cell.length_b   1.000
_cell.length_c   1.000
_cell.angle_alpha   90.00
_cell.angle_beta   90.00
_cell.angle_gamma   90.00
#
_symmetry.space_group_name_H-M   'P 1'
#
loop_
_entity.id
_entity.type
_entity.pdbx_description
1 polymer ?
#
loop_
_entity_poly.entity_id
_entity_poly.type
_entity_poly.pdbx_seq_one_letter_code
_entity_poly.pdbx_strand_id
1 'polypeptide(L)'
;MSELTALMITVLGWGGAIVSLGTYLMVTSQRLATNSVRYQALNVVGAGALGVSALANGALPSAVVNIIWIGIGVVAVLTMKRGVIAARLAAEARRRRRLAGEARARLTAGRDRLVHRVREDAAAPLARR
;
A
#
# COMPACT_ATOMS: atom_id res chain seq x y z
N MET A 1 26.88 -3.38 34.28
CA MET A 1 26.81 -3.79 32.85
C MET A 1 28.18 -4.35 32.50
N SER A 2 28.27 -5.54 31.88
CA SER A 2 29.59 -6.09 31.53
C SER A 2 30.20 -5.30 30.35
N GLU A 3 31.53 -5.32 30.22
CA GLU A 3 32.24 -4.63 29.12
C GLU A 3 31.75 -5.11 27.74
N LEU A 4 31.49 -6.40 27.60
CA LEU A 4 30.91 -6.98 26.40
C LEU A 4 29.55 -6.37 26.06
N THR A 5 28.67 -6.21 27.05
CA THR A 5 27.35 -5.58 26.84
C THR A 5 27.50 -4.12 26.40
N ALA A 6 28.43 -3.37 26.99
CA ALA A 6 28.71 -1.99 26.59
C ALA A 6 29.20 -1.90 25.12
N LEU A 7 30.10 -2.81 24.73
CA LEU A 7 30.59 -2.90 23.35
C LEU A 7 29.44 -3.21 22.37
N MET A 8 28.58 -4.16 22.69
CA MET A 8 27.42 -4.50 21.85
C MET A 8 26.47 -3.30 21.68
N ILE A 9 26.17 -2.57 22.75
CA ILE A 9 25.34 -1.35 22.72
C ILE A 9 25.96 -0.27 21.85
N THR A 10 27.29 -0.12 21.91
CA THR A 10 28.04 0.86 21.13
C THR A 10 28.00 0.52 19.65
N VAL A 11 28.30 -0.74 19.29
CA VAL A 11 28.23 -1.23 17.91
C VAL A 11 26.81 -1.11 17.37
N LEU A 12 25.80 -1.45 18.17
CA LEU A 12 24.39 -1.29 17.78
C LEU A 12 24.04 0.18 17.53
N GLY A 13 24.44 1.09 18.42
CA GLY A 13 24.19 2.52 18.27
C GLY A 13 24.81 3.11 17.00
N TRP A 14 26.09 2.82 16.76
CA TRP A 14 26.78 3.27 15.54
C TRP A 14 26.22 2.61 14.28
N GLY A 15 25.86 1.33 14.34
CA GLY A 15 25.16 0.65 13.25
C GLY A 15 23.82 1.33 12.92
N GLY A 16 23.02 1.65 13.94
CA GLY A 16 21.77 2.41 13.80
C GLY A 16 21.97 3.80 13.20
N ALA A 17 23.04 4.50 13.61
CA ALA A 17 23.42 5.80 13.05
C ALA A 17 23.75 5.69 11.55
N ILE A 18 24.58 4.71 11.16
CA ILE A 18 24.95 4.48 9.76
C ILE A 18 23.72 4.17 8.91
N VAL A 19 22.82 3.30 9.39
CA VAL A 19 21.55 2.99 8.71
C VAL A 19 20.70 4.23 8.54
N SER A 20 20.56 5.04 9.59
CA SER A 20 19.74 6.27 9.57
C SER A 20 20.31 7.30 8.60
N LEU A 21 21.63 7.54 8.64
CA LEU A 21 22.31 8.47 7.73
C LEU A 21 22.27 7.98 6.27
N GLY A 22 22.52 6.70 6.03
CA GLY A 22 22.40 6.11 4.69
C GLY A 22 20.98 6.23 4.15
N THR A 23 19.97 6.01 4.99
CA THR A 23 18.55 6.19 4.62
C THR A 23 18.25 7.63 4.28
N TYR A 24 18.71 8.58 5.11
CA TYR A 24 18.56 10.01 4.86
C TYR A 24 19.21 10.40 3.53
N LEU A 25 20.44 9.96 3.28
CA LEU A 25 21.14 10.21 2.01
C LEU A 25 20.33 9.68 0.81
N MET A 26 19.81 8.46 0.89
CA MET A 26 19.00 7.89 -0.19
C MET A 26 17.70 8.69 -0.44
N VAL A 27 17.05 9.17 0.62
CA VAL A 27 15.86 10.03 0.52
C VAL A 27 16.21 11.38 -0.10
N THR A 28 17.26 12.04 0.40
CA THR A 28 17.71 13.33 -0.11
C THR A 28 18.14 13.25 -1.58
N SER A 29 18.84 12.18 -1.98
CA SER A 29 19.19 11.91 -3.37
C SER A 29 18.02 11.44 -4.25
N GLN A 30 16.78 11.47 -3.75
CA GLN A 30 15.57 11.01 -4.46
C GLN A 30 15.63 9.54 -4.93
N ARG A 31 16.56 8.75 -4.39
CA ARG A 31 16.71 7.32 -4.67
C ARG A 31 15.73 6.47 -3.88
N LEU A 32 15.13 7.05 -2.84
CA LEU A 32 14.17 6.38 -1.97
C LEU A 32 13.02 7.31 -1.61
N ALA A 33 11.80 6.92 -1.97
CA ALA A 33 10.61 7.70 -1.63
C ALA A 33 10.22 7.50 -0.16
N THR A 34 9.84 8.59 0.52
CA THR A 34 9.39 8.58 1.93
C THR A 34 8.05 7.88 2.14
N ASN A 35 7.27 7.71 1.07
CA ASN A 35 6.03 6.93 1.05
C ASN A 35 6.24 5.44 0.71
N SER A 36 7.47 4.94 0.80
CA SER A 36 7.79 3.53 0.49
C SER A 36 7.94 2.67 1.73
N VAL A 37 7.53 1.40 1.63
CA VAL A 37 7.73 0.41 2.70
C VAL A 37 9.22 0.22 3.02
N ARG A 38 10.10 0.33 2.02
CA ARG A 38 11.55 0.20 2.19
C ARG A 38 12.11 1.34 3.05
N TYR A 39 11.70 2.58 2.81
CA TYR A 39 12.07 3.71 3.66
C TYR A 39 11.60 3.49 5.10
N GLN A 40 10.33 3.14 5.30
CA GLN A 40 9.79 2.96 6.64
C GLN A 40 10.47 1.80 7.39
N ALA A 41 10.84 0.71 6.69
CA ALA A 41 11.60 -0.38 7.29
C ALA A 41 13.00 0.07 7.74
N LEU A 42 13.73 0.79 6.89
CA LEU A 42 15.04 1.32 7.24
C LEU A 42 14.96 2.34 8.39
N ASN A 43 13.93 3.19 8.38
CA ASN A 43 13.65 4.14 9.46
C ASN A 43 13.41 3.43 10.79
N VAL A 44 12.55 2.39 10.80
CA VAL A 44 12.25 1.60 12.00
C VAL A 44 13.50 0.87 12.52
N VAL A 45 14.33 0.31 11.63
CA VAL A 45 15.56 -0.39 12.01
C VAL A 45 16.59 0.59 12.59
N GLY A 46 16.84 1.71 11.90
CA GLY A 46 17.76 2.74 12.37
C GLY A 46 17.33 3.33 13.71
N ALA A 47 16.04 3.68 13.82
CA ALA A 47 15.46 4.19 15.06
C ALA A 47 15.46 3.15 16.18
N GLY A 48 15.18 1.88 15.88
CA GLY A 48 15.25 0.79 16.87
C GLY A 48 16.63 0.64 17.48
N ALA A 49 17.67 0.58 16.64
CA ALA A 49 19.05 0.47 17.09
C ALA A 49 19.51 1.69 17.90
N LEU A 50 19.21 2.91 17.43
CA LEU A 50 19.51 4.15 18.15
C LEU A 50 18.71 4.29 19.44
N GLY A 51 17.44 3.89 19.45
CA GLY A 51 16.57 3.93 20.62
C GLY A 51 17.03 2.99 21.72
N VAL A 52 17.41 1.75 21.38
CA VAL A 52 18.00 0.79 22.33
C VAL A 52 19.32 1.33 22.88
N SER A 53 20.18 1.88 22.02
CA SER A 53 21.44 2.47 22.46
C SER A 53 21.22 3.68 23.38
N ALA A 54 20.31 4.56 23.04
CA ALA A 54 19.95 5.72 23.85
C ALA A 54 19.39 5.32 25.22
N LEU A 55 18.47 4.36 25.25
CA LEU A 55 17.89 3.87 26.50
C LEU A 55 18.96 3.26 27.42
N ALA A 56 19.87 2.45 26.85
CA ALA A 56 20.94 1.83 27.61
C ALA A 56 21.98 2.84 28.16
N ASN A 57 22.15 3.99 27.50
CA ASN A 57 23.02 5.07 27.95
C ASN A 57 22.29 6.13 28.81
N GLY A 58 21.00 5.92 29.15
CA GLY A 58 20.21 6.87 29.95
C GLY A 58 19.80 8.15 29.21
N ALA A 59 19.95 8.19 27.88
CA ALA A 59 19.57 9.33 27.04
C ALA A 59 18.06 9.33 26.75
N LEU A 60 17.24 9.57 27.78
CA LEU A 60 15.77 9.48 27.73
C LEU A 60 15.14 10.29 26.57
N PRO A 61 15.52 11.56 26.30
CA PRO A 61 14.94 12.30 25.18
C PRO A 61 15.15 11.61 23.84
N SER A 62 16.36 11.09 23.60
CA SER A 62 16.70 10.38 22.36
C SER A 62 15.95 9.05 22.25
N ALA A 63 15.82 8.30 23.35
CA ALA A 63 15.07 7.05 23.37
C ALA A 63 13.59 7.26 23.00
N VAL A 64 12.95 8.30 23.57
CA VAL A 64 11.56 8.64 23.28
C VAL A 64 11.35 9.00 21.81
N VAL A 65 12.22 9.84 21.23
CA VAL A 65 12.14 10.23 19.82
C VAL A 65 12.25 9.01 18.90
N ASN A 66 13.17 8.10 19.19
CA ASN A 66 13.35 6.88 18.41
C ASN A 66 12.13 5.94 18.50
N ILE A 67 11.51 5.82 19.67
CA ILE A 67 10.25 5.08 19.83
C ILE A 67 9.14 5.71 18.99
N ILE A 68 9.02 7.03 18.98
CA ILE A 68 8.04 7.75 18.15
C ILE A 68 8.31 7.48 16.66
N TRP A 69 9.57 7.54 16.21
CA TRP A 69 9.95 7.23 14.84
C TRP A 69 9.55 5.81 14.42
N ILE A 70 9.73 4.83 15.30
CA ILE A 70 9.28 3.45 15.08
C ILE A 70 7.75 3.43 14.92
N GLY A 71 7.02 4.07 15.82
CA GLY A 71 5.55 4.13 15.77
C GLY A 71 5.03 4.75 14.46
N ILE A 72 5.62 5.88 14.04
CA ILE A 72 5.30 6.54 12.77
C ILE A 72 5.55 5.57 11.60
N GLY A 73 6.70 4.89 11.59
CA GLY A 73 7.05 3.97 10.51
C GLY A 73 6.11 2.77 10.41
N VAL A 74 5.72 2.18 11.54
CA VAL A 74 4.74 1.08 11.57
C VAL A 74 3.38 1.55 11.05
N VAL A 75 2.86 2.68 11.53
CA VAL A 75 1.57 3.24 11.09
C VAL A 75 1.58 3.56 9.60
N ALA A 76 2.68 4.13 9.10
CA ALA A 76 2.87 4.43 7.69
C ALA A 76 2.77 3.16 6.83
N VAL A 77 3.48 2.09 7.19
CA VAL A 77 3.42 0.80 6.46
C VAL A 77 2.01 0.20 6.47
N LEU A 78 1.34 0.20 7.62
CA LEU A 78 -0.03 -0.30 7.74
C LEU A 78 -0.99 0.48 6.84
N THR A 79 -0.84 1.80 6.79
CA THR A 79 -1.68 2.69 5.98
C THR A 79 -1.45 2.47 4.48
N MET A 80 -0.19 2.31 4.05
CA MET A 80 0.16 2.00 2.66
C MET A 80 -0.47 0.67 2.20
N LYS A 81 -0.37 -0.38 3.02
CA LYS A 81 -0.97 -1.69 2.71
C LYS A 81 -2.50 -1.60 2.59
N ARG A 82 -3.15 -0.88 3.51
CA ARG A 82 -4.61 -0.65 3.48
C ARG A 82 -5.04 0.06 2.20
N GLY A 83 -4.31 1.10 1.77
CA GLY A 83 -4.59 1.82 0.52
C GLY A 83 -4.52 0.93 -0.72
N VAL A 84 -3.50 0.08 -0.81
CA VAL A 84 -3.36 -0.88 -1.93
C VAL A 84 -4.52 -1.88 -1.96
N ILE A 85 -4.90 -2.43 -0.82
CA ILE A 85 -6.01 -3.39 -0.73
C ILE A 85 -7.32 -2.71 -1.11
N ALA A 86 -7.61 -1.53 -0.56
CA ALA A 86 -8.82 -0.77 -0.89
C ALA A 86 -8.91 -0.44 -2.39
N ALA A 87 -7.79 -0.04 -3.01
CA ALA A 87 -7.74 0.25 -4.44
C ALA A 87 -8.04 -0.99 -5.30
N ARG A 88 -7.49 -2.16 -4.91
CA ARG A 88 -7.75 -3.44 -5.59
C ARG A 88 -9.21 -3.86 -5.48
N LEU A 89 -9.80 -3.76 -4.29
CA LEU A 89 -11.20 -4.07 -4.05
C LEU A 89 -12.12 -3.14 -4.86
N ALA A 90 -11.81 -1.84 -4.89
CA ALA A 90 -12.56 -0.87 -5.69
C ALA A 90 -12.44 -1.13 -7.20
N ALA A 91 -11.25 -1.53 -7.68
CA ALA A 91 -11.04 -1.90 -9.08
C ALA A 91 -11.86 -3.14 -9.48
N GLU A 92 -11.88 -4.18 -8.65
CA GLU A 92 -12.67 -5.38 -8.89
C GLU A 92 -14.18 -5.10 -8.84
N ALA A 93 -14.65 -4.29 -7.88
CA ALA A 93 -16.04 -3.87 -7.82
C ALA A 93 -16.47 -3.07 -9.08
N ARG A 94 -15.61 -2.17 -9.57
CA ARG A 94 -15.84 -1.44 -10.83
C ARG A 94 -15.91 -2.38 -12.04
N ARG A 95 -15.00 -3.35 -12.12
CA ARG A 95 -14.99 -4.36 -13.19
C ARG A 95 -16.28 -5.19 -13.19
N ARG A 96 -16.72 -5.67 -12.04
CA ARG A 96 -17.98 -6.44 -11.89
C ARG A 96 -19.20 -5.62 -12.32
N ARG A 97 -19.28 -4.35 -11.90
CA ARG A 97 -20.37 -3.45 -12.32
C ARG A 97 -20.39 -3.23 -13.84
N ARG A 98 -19.22 -3.05 -14.46
CA ARG A 98 -19.10 -2.90 -15.92
C ARG A 98 -19.59 -4.16 -16.65
N LEU A 99 -19.14 -5.35 -16.23
CA LEU A 99 -19.58 -6.61 -16.83
C LEU A 99 -21.09 -6.85 -16.67
N ALA A 100 -21.65 -6.53 -15.50
CA ALA A 100 -23.09 -6.62 -15.27
C ALA A 100 -23.88 -5.65 -16.17
N GLY A 101 -23.38 -4.42 -16.36
CA GLY A 101 -23.95 -3.45 -17.29
C GLY A 101 -23.90 -3.93 -18.75
N GLU A 102 -22.76 -4.46 -19.19
CA GLU A 102 -22.59 -5.01 -20.54
C GLU A 102 -23.51 -6.22 -20.79
N ALA A 103 -23.61 -7.14 -19.83
CA ALA A 103 -24.50 -8.30 -19.92
C ALA A 103 -25.97 -7.86 -20.05
N ARG A 104 -26.41 -6.89 -19.24
CA ARG A 104 -27.77 -6.32 -19.34
C ARG A 104 -28.01 -5.66 -20.69
N ALA A 105 -27.07 -4.85 -21.17
CA ALA A 105 -27.19 -4.19 -22.48
C ALA A 105 -27.31 -5.20 -23.64
N ARG A 106 -26.53 -6.29 -23.60
CA ARG A 106 -26.60 -7.37 -24.59
C ARG A 106 -27.95 -8.08 -24.57
N LEU A 107 -28.50 -8.37 -23.38
CA LEU A 107 -29.81 -8.99 -23.24
C LEU A 107 -30.92 -8.08 -23.78
N THR A 108 -30.87 -6.78 -23.49
CA THR A 108 -31.84 -5.81 -24.02
C THR A 108 -31.76 -5.72 -25.55
N ALA A 109 -30.56 -5.59 -26.12
CA ALA A 109 -30.38 -5.57 -27.57
C ALA A 109 -30.83 -6.88 -28.23
N GLY A 110 -30.56 -8.03 -27.60
CA GLY A 110 -31.00 -9.34 -28.08
C GLY A 110 -32.53 -9.47 -28.07
N ARG A 111 -33.18 -9.01 -27.00
CA ARG A 111 -34.65 -8.95 -26.89
C ARG A 111 -35.23 -8.06 -27.99
N ASP A 112 -34.71 -6.87 -28.17
CA ASP A 112 -35.25 -5.91 -29.14
C ASP A 112 -35.11 -6.43 -30.57
N ARG A 113 -34.00 -7.12 -30.90
CA ARG A 113 -33.82 -7.83 -32.18
C ARG A 113 -34.81 -8.97 -32.38
N LEU A 114 -35.07 -9.76 -31.33
CA LEU A 114 -36.06 -10.85 -31.39
C LEU A 114 -37.47 -10.30 -31.62
N VAL A 115 -37.85 -9.24 -30.91
CA VAL A 115 -39.14 -8.57 -31.09
C VAL A 115 -39.28 -8.02 -32.51
N HIS A 116 -38.23 -7.41 -33.06
CA HIS A 116 -38.24 -6.92 -34.44
C HIS A 116 -38.49 -8.05 -35.45
N ARG A 117 -37.74 -9.17 -35.34
CA ARG A 117 -37.91 -10.32 -36.24
C ARG A 117 -39.31 -10.93 -36.18
N VAL A 118 -39.85 -11.14 -34.97
CA VAL A 118 -41.20 -11.68 -34.80
C VAL A 118 -42.24 -10.78 -35.46
N ARG A 119 -42.05 -9.45 -35.39
CA ARG A 119 -42.95 -8.48 -36.01
C ARG A 119 -42.85 -8.48 -37.54
N GLU A 120 -41.65 -8.63 -38.10
CA GLU A 120 -41.42 -8.80 -39.55
C GLU A 120 -42.06 -10.08 -40.07
N ASP A 121 -41.83 -11.21 -39.39
CA ASP A 121 -42.39 -12.52 -39.76
C ASP A 121 -43.93 -12.51 -39.72
N ALA A 122 -44.53 -11.82 -38.74
CA ALA A 122 -45.98 -11.67 -38.63
C ALA A 122 -46.59 -10.76 -39.72
N ALA A 123 -45.81 -9.83 -40.30
CA ALA A 123 -46.26 -8.93 -41.36
C ALA A 123 -46.12 -9.54 -42.77
N ALA A 124 -45.23 -10.52 -42.94
CA ALA A 124 -44.96 -11.21 -44.21
C ALA A 124 -46.19 -11.86 -44.92
N PRO A 125 -47.22 -12.39 -44.23
CA PRO A 125 -48.37 -13.02 -44.88
C PRO A 125 -49.33 -12.02 -45.57
N LEU A 126 -49.32 -10.74 -45.19
CA LEU A 126 -50.27 -9.74 -45.70
C LEU A 126 -49.81 -9.06 -47.01
N ALA A 127 -48.53 -9.17 -47.37
CA ALA A 127 -47.97 -8.58 -48.59
C ALA A 127 -48.10 -9.48 -49.84
N ARG A 128 -48.59 -10.72 -49.70
CA ARG A 128 -48.80 -11.68 -50.80
C ARG A 128 -50.26 -11.79 -51.27
N ARG A 129 -51.12 -10.82 -50.92
CA ARG A 129 -52.48 -10.72 -51.46
C ARG A 129 -52.66 -9.45 -52.27
#